data_AF-A0A930V6P4-F1
#
_entry.id   AF-A0A930V6P4-F1
#
_cell.length_a   1.000
_cell.length_b   1.000
_cell.length_c   1.000
_cell.angle_alpha   90.00
_cell.angle_beta   90.00
_cell.angle_gamma   90.00
#
_symmetry.space_group_name_H-M   'P 1'
#
loop_
_entity.id
_entity.type
_entity.pdbx_description
1 polymer ?
#
loop_
_entity_poly.entity_id
_entity_poly.type
_entity_poly.pdbx_seq_one_letter_code
_entity_poly.pdbx_strand_id
1 'polypeptide(L)'
;MTDQPRQPSQPSQPDQPRQVGGGRASLGDFAPKLAELTDDVLFADVWNRPELSARDRSLITVAVLAAGGHTGQLPFHLGRALENGVRRDELIEAITHVTLYAGWPNGMAAMAVAKDALGSDRDEDPTP
;
A
#
# COMPACT_ATOMS: atom_id res chain seq x y z
N MET A 1 28.34 32.41 -8.69
CA MET A 1 28.16 30.95 -8.89
C MET A 1 28.31 30.34 -7.52
N THR A 2 27.20 30.29 -6.77
CA THR A 2 27.21 29.93 -5.34
C THR A 2 27.09 28.42 -5.25
N ASP A 3 28.12 27.80 -4.65
CA ASP A 3 28.19 26.36 -4.44
C ASP A 3 27.05 25.94 -3.50
N GLN A 4 26.11 25.14 -4.00
CA GLN A 4 24.96 24.68 -3.22
C GLN A 4 25.44 23.54 -2.33
N PRO A 5 25.25 23.60 -1.00
CA PRO A 5 25.73 22.56 -0.10
C PRO A 5 25.11 21.22 -0.47
N ARG A 6 25.96 20.19 -0.66
CA ARG A 6 25.53 18.81 -0.91
C ARG A 6 24.55 18.40 0.19
N GLN A 7 23.33 18.03 -0.21
CA GLN A 7 22.34 17.47 0.70
C GLN A 7 22.92 16.23 1.38
N PRO A 8 22.70 16.06 2.69
CA PRO A 8 23.17 14.87 3.39
C PRO A 8 22.54 13.62 2.74
N SER A 9 23.38 12.61 2.52
CA SER A 9 22.96 11.30 2.03
C SER A 9 21.84 10.77 2.92
N GLN A 10 20.68 10.48 2.33
CA GLN A 10 19.59 9.86 3.06
C GLN A 10 20.08 8.54 3.69
N PRO A 11 19.69 8.23 4.94
CA PRO A 11 20.03 6.96 5.55
C PRO A 11 19.52 5.83 4.66
N SER A 12 20.39 4.86 4.37
CA SER A 12 20.02 3.64 3.66
C SER A 12 18.84 3.01 4.38
N GLN A 13 17.71 2.89 3.69
CA GLN A 13 16.54 2.24 4.24
C GLN A 13 16.90 0.82 4.70
N PRO A 14 16.25 0.30 5.75
CA PRO A 14 16.44 -1.09 6.16
C PRO A 14 16.21 -2.00 4.96
N ASP A 15 16.89 -3.14 4.98
CA ASP A 15 16.86 -4.21 3.99
C ASP A 15 15.39 -4.65 3.74
N GLN A 16 14.67 -3.92 2.90
CA GLN A 16 13.25 -4.12 2.69
C GLN A 16 13.06 -5.26 1.69
N PRO A 17 12.05 -6.13 1.87
CA PRO A 17 11.78 -7.20 0.93
C PRO A 17 11.56 -6.64 -0.46
N ARG A 18 12.24 -7.24 -1.46
CA ARG A 18 12.04 -6.88 -2.86
C ARG A 18 10.56 -7.07 -3.22
N GLN A 19 9.95 -6.00 -3.69
CA GLN A 19 8.57 -5.99 -4.11
C GLN A 19 8.46 -6.69 -5.47
N VAL A 20 7.53 -7.64 -5.57
CA VAL A 20 7.26 -8.40 -6.80
C VAL A 20 5.78 -8.34 -7.13
N GLY A 21 5.49 -8.36 -8.44
CA GLY A 21 4.14 -8.39 -9.00
C GLY A 21 3.68 -9.81 -9.32
N GLY A 22 2.42 -9.94 -9.75
CA GLY A 22 1.84 -11.19 -10.22
C GLY A 22 1.18 -11.06 -11.60
N GLY A 23 1.50 -10.00 -12.35
CA GLY A 23 0.84 -9.64 -13.60
C GLY A 23 0.92 -10.76 -14.63
N ARG A 24 2.10 -11.34 -14.86
CA ARG A 24 2.28 -12.46 -15.81
C ARG A 24 1.54 -13.71 -15.38
N ALA A 25 1.49 -14.02 -14.08
CA ALA A 25 0.76 -15.17 -13.57
C ALA A 25 -0.77 -15.01 -13.70
N SER A 26 -1.29 -13.79 -13.52
CA SER A 26 -2.74 -13.55 -13.51
C SER A 26 -3.32 -13.21 -14.89
N LEU A 27 -2.58 -12.49 -15.73
CA LEU A 27 -3.10 -11.90 -16.96
C LEU A 27 -2.21 -12.16 -18.18
N GLY A 28 -1.15 -12.96 -18.06
CA GLY A 28 -0.15 -13.16 -19.12
C GLY A 28 -0.75 -13.63 -20.45
N ASP A 29 -1.67 -14.59 -20.42
CA ASP A 29 -2.27 -15.17 -21.61
C ASP A 29 -3.32 -14.27 -22.28
N PHE A 30 -3.95 -13.38 -21.50
CA PHE A 30 -5.06 -12.54 -21.97
C PHE A 30 -4.61 -11.11 -22.33
N ALA A 31 -3.76 -10.51 -21.49
CA ALA A 31 -3.29 -9.13 -21.61
C ALA A 31 -1.77 -9.05 -21.36
N PRO A 32 -0.94 -9.63 -22.25
CA PRO A 32 0.50 -9.83 -22.02
C PRO A 32 1.26 -8.52 -21.74
N LYS A 33 0.91 -7.43 -22.43
CA LYS A 33 1.60 -6.15 -22.19
C LYS A 33 1.26 -5.54 -20.82
N LEU A 34 0.02 -5.67 -20.37
CA LEU A 34 -0.37 -5.17 -19.05
C LEU A 34 0.30 -5.99 -17.94
N ALA A 35 0.35 -7.31 -18.12
CA ALA A 35 1.09 -8.23 -17.26
C ALA A 35 2.58 -7.85 -17.15
N GLU A 36 3.24 -7.61 -18.28
CA GLU A 36 4.63 -7.14 -18.34
C GLU A 36 4.82 -5.81 -17.60
N LEU A 37 3.98 -4.80 -17.85
CA LEU A 37 4.07 -3.49 -17.19
C LEU A 37 3.85 -3.59 -15.67
N THR A 38 2.96 -4.47 -15.23
CA THR A 38 2.70 -4.72 -13.81
C THR A 38 3.94 -5.26 -13.12
N ASP A 39 4.61 -6.24 -13.74
CA ASP A 39 5.74 -6.89 -13.11
C ASP A 39 7.02 -6.07 -13.25
N ASP A 40 7.33 -5.56 -14.44
CA ASP A 40 8.64 -4.97 -14.74
C ASP A 40 8.72 -3.49 -14.34
N VAL A 41 7.66 -2.72 -14.60
CA VAL A 41 7.66 -1.28 -14.35
C VAL A 41 7.11 -0.98 -12.96
N LEU A 42 5.92 -1.50 -12.64
CA LEU A 42 5.30 -1.18 -11.37
C LEU A 42 6.05 -1.85 -10.22
N PHE A 43 6.07 -3.19 -10.16
CA PHE A 43 6.60 -3.88 -8.98
C PHE A 43 8.11 -4.06 -8.98
N ALA A 44 8.77 -4.32 -10.12
CA ALA A 44 10.23 -4.48 -10.14
C ALA A 44 11.01 -3.16 -10.12
N ASP A 45 10.44 -2.05 -10.58
CA ASP A 45 11.06 -0.71 -10.52
C ASP A 45 10.38 0.20 -9.49
N VAL A 46 9.20 0.78 -9.79
CA VAL A 46 8.62 1.88 -8.99
C VAL A 46 8.46 1.55 -7.51
N TRP A 47 8.03 0.33 -7.18
CA TRP A 47 7.87 -0.12 -5.80
C TRP A 47 9.18 -0.39 -5.05
N ASN A 48 10.29 -0.58 -5.76
CA ASN A 48 11.62 -0.85 -5.18
C ASN A 48 12.54 0.38 -5.17
N ARG A 49 12.07 1.54 -5.65
CA ARG A 49 12.83 2.79 -5.63
C ARG A 49 13.17 3.24 -4.20
N PRO A 50 14.43 3.61 -3.90
CA PRO A 50 14.94 3.74 -2.53
C PRO A 50 14.46 5.00 -1.79
N GLU A 51 13.92 6.00 -2.50
CA GLU A 51 13.56 7.29 -1.88
C GLU A 51 12.33 7.21 -0.97
N LEU A 52 11.54 6.14 -1.08
CA LEU A 52 10.35 5.90 -0.27
C LEU A 52 10.21 4.41 0.03
N SER A 53 9.96 4.08 1.29
CA SER A 53 9.92 2.70 1.76
C SER A 53 8.70 1.95 1.21
N ALA A 54 8.80 0.63 1.10
CA ALA A 54 7.69 -0.23 0.74
C ALA A 54 6.52 -0.07 1.72
N ARG A 55 6.82 0.20 3.00
CA ARG A 55 5.84 0.54 4.03
C ARG A 55 5.05 1.79 3.68
N ASP A 56 5.75 2.89 3.41
CA ASP A 56 5.10 4.19 3.15
C ASP A 56 4.39 4.17 1.79
N ARG A 57 4.95 3.48 0.78
CA ARG A 57 4.29 3.24 -0.51
C ARG A 57 2.98 2.48 -0.34
N SER A 58 2.96 1.45 0.50
CA SER A 58 1.73 0.71 0.81
C SER A 58 0.69 1.62 1.47
N LEU A 59 1.08 2.41 2.48
CA LEU A 59 0.18 3.34 3.16
C LEU A 59 -0.43 4.37 2.19
N ILE A 60 0.40 4.97 1.33
CA ILE A 60 -0.06 5.92 0.30
C ILE A 60 -0.99 5.24 -0.70
N THR A 61 -0.68 4.02 -1.13
CA THR A 61 -1.51 3.28 -2.07
C THR A 61 -2.89 3.00 -1.49
N VAL A 62 -2.97 2.54 -0.23
CA VAL A 62 -4.24 2.32 0.47
C VAL A 62 -5.03 3.61 0.58
N ALA A 63 -4.38 4.72 0.96
CA ALA A 63 -5.03 6.03 1.06
C ALA A 63 -5.62 6.50 -0.28
N VAL A 64 -4.87 6.35 -1.39
CA VAL A 64 -5.33 6.71 -2.74
C VAL A 64 -6.48 5.82 -3.22
N LEU A 65 -6.41 4.51 -2.97
CA LEU A 65 -7.49 3.57 -3.33
C LEU A 65 -8.77 3.86 -2.54
N ALA A 66 -8.65 4.15 -1.24
CA ALA A 66 -9.77 4.58 -0.42
C ALA A 66 -10.37 5.90 -0.93
N ALA A 67 -9.52 6.89 -1.21
CA ALA A 67 -9.95 8.20 -1.71
C ALA A 67 -10.69 8.09 -3.06
N GLY A 68 -10.21 7.25 -3.97
CA GLY A 68 -10.80 7.03 -5.30
C GLY A 68 -12.00 6.07 -5.33
N GLY A 69 -12.37 5.47 -4.19
CA GLY A 69 -13.45 4.47 -4.14
C GLY A 69 -13.09 3.15 -4.84
N HIS A 70 -11.80 2.84 -5.01
CA HIS A 70 -11.30 1.64 -5.70
C HIS A 70 -11.25 0.43 -4.77
N THR A 71 -12.38 0.12 -4.14
CA THR A 71 -12.47 -0.88 -3.07
C THR A 71 -12.10 -2.30 -3.51
N GLY A 72 -12.27 -2.64 -4.79
CA GLY A 72 -11.87 -3.94 -5.34
C GLY A 72 -10.36 -4.21 -5.32
N GLN A 73 -9.52 -3.19 -5.14
CA GLN A 73 -8.06 -3.35 -5.01
C GLN A 73 -7.58 -3.33 -3.56
N LEU A 74 -8.41 -2.87 -2.63
CA LEU A 74 -8.04 -2.73 -1.23
C LEU A 74 -7.63 -4.05 -0.56
N PRO A 75 -8.29 -5.21 -0.76
CA PRO A 75 -7.91 -6.43 -0.06
C PRO A 75 -6.45 -6.83 -0.27
N PHE A 76 -5.99 -6.77 -1.52
CA PHE A 76 -4.59 -7.06 -1.87
C PHE A 76 -3.63 -6.04 -1.26
N HIS A 77 -3.94 -4.74 -1.36
CA HIS A 77 -3.04 -3.69 -0.88
C HIS A 77 -3.03 -3.54 0.64
N LEU A 78 -4.11 -3.89 1.34
CA LEU A 78 -4.14 -3.96 2.81
C LEU A 78 -3.24 -5.11 3.32
N GLY A 79 -3.34 -6.30 2.73
CA GLY A 79 -2.44 -7.41 3.07
C GLY A 79 -0.98 -7.07 2.82
N ARG A 80 -0.66 -6.52 1.64
CA ARG A 80 0.69 -6.04 1.31
C ARG A 80 1.17 -4.93 2.25
N ALA A 81 0.28 -4.07 2.73
CA ALA A 81 0.65 -3.03 3.69
C ALA A 81 1.10 -3.62 5.03
N LEU A 82 0.38 -4.64 5.53
CA LEU A 82 0.77 -5.36 6.73
C LEU A 82 2.12 -6.09 6.55
N GLU A 83 2.31 -6.78 5.43
CA GLU A 83 3.58 -7.45 5.09
C GLU A 83 4.76 -6.49 5.04
N ASN A 84 4.51 -5.27 4.54
CA ASN A 84 5.50 -4.19 4.49
C ASN A 84 5.65 -3.43 5.83
N GLY A 85 4.95 -3.83 6.90
CA GLY A 85 5.11 -3.29 8.25
C GLY A 85 4.26 -2.05 8.58
N VAL A 86 3.19 -1.78 7.81
CA VAL A 86 2.17 -0.82 8.24
C VAL A 86 1.30 -1.50 9.31
N ARG A 87 1.05 -0.83 10.43
CA ARG A 87 0.20 -1.40 11.48
C ARG A 87 -1.28 -1.27 11.13
N ARG A 88 -2.08 -2.19 11.70
CA ARG A 88 -3.53 -2.24 11.50
C ARG A 88 -4.23 -0.92 11.82
N ASP A 89 -3.92 -0.33 12.97
CA ASP A 89 -4.47 0.95 13.42
C ASP A 89 -4.05 2.10 12.50
N GLU A 90 -2.83 2.11 11.97
CA GLU A 90 -2.38 3.11 11.00
C GLU A 90 -3.18 3.04 9.69
N LEU A 91 -3.56 1.84 9.23
CA LEU A 91 -4.44 1.66 8.07
C LEU A 91 -5.86 2.18 8.35
N ILE A 92 -6.39 1.89 9.54
CA ILE A 92 -7.71 2.36 9.98
C ILE A 92 -7.72 3.90 10.07
N GLU A 93 -6.68 4.48 10.67
CA GLU A 93 -6.55 5.94 10.80
C GLU A 93 -6.35 6.62 9.44
N ALA A 94 -5.57 6.03 8.53
CA ALA A 94 -5.41 6.58 7.18
C ALA A 94 -6.74 6.63 6.42
N ILE A 95 -7.55 5.56 6.47
CA ILE A 95 -8.87 5.55 5.83
C ILE A 95 -9.80 6.56 6.50
N THR A 96 -9.79 6.64 7.83
CA THR A 96 -10.57 7.62 8.60
C THR A 96 -10.21 9.06 8.21
N HIS A 97 -8.91 9.36 8.12
CA HIS A 97 -8.42 10.67 7.72
C HIS A 97 -8.83 11.02 6.29
N VAL A 98 -8.64 10.11 5.34
CA VAL A 98 -9.01 10.29 3.93
C VAL A 98 -10.52 10.50 3.76
N THR A 99 -11.35 9.88 4.60
CA THR A 99 -12.82 10.04 4.59
C THR A 99 -13.23 11.52 4.65
N LEU A 100 -12.47 12.35 5.38
CA LEU A 100 -12.79 13.76 5.56
C LEU A 100 -12.48 14.61 4.31
N TYR A 101 -11.58 14.14 3.45
CA TYR A 101 -11.14 14.87 2.24
C TYR A 101 -11.70 14.28 0.95
N ALA A 102 -11.97 12.98 0.92
CA ALA A 102 -12.48 12.26 -0.24
C ALA A 102 -13.98 11.94 -0.14
N GLY A 103 -14.63 12.32 0.96
CA GLY A 103 -16.05 12.16 1.18
C GLY A 103 -16.43 10.88 1.94
N TRP A 104 -17.51 11.01 2.72
CA TRP A 104 -18.03 9.95 3.59
C TRP A 104 -18.35 8.63 2.87
N PRO A 105 -18.95 8.62 1.66
CA PRO A 105 -19.26 7.38 0.95
C PRO A 105 -18.03 6.53 0.62
N ASN A 106 -16.96 7.15 0.13
CA ASN A 106 -15.72 6.46 -0.22
C ASN A 106 -15.04 5.88 1.03
N GLY A 107 -15.00 6.68 2.10
CA GLY A 107 -14.48 6.27 3.40
C GLY A 107 -15.22 5.07 3.99
N MET A 108 -16.55 5.12 4.05
CA MET A 108 -17.38 4.02 4.56
C MET A 108 -17.21 2.74 3.75
N ALA A 109 -17.18 2.84 2.42
CA ALA A 109 -16.98 1.69 1.54
C ALA A 109 -15.58 1.06 1.73
N ALA A 110 -14.54 1.89 1.84
CA ALA A 110 -13.18 1.43 2.10
C ALA A 110 -13.05 0.77 3.49
N MET A 111 -13.65 1.37 4.52
CA MET A 111 -13.61 0.86 5.89
C MET A 111 -14.35 -0.48 6.02
N ALA A 112 -15.46 -0.66 5.30
CA ALA A 112 -16.16 -1.95 5.25
C ALA A 112 -15.24 -3.07 4.71
N VAL A 113 -14.54 -2.82 3.60
CA VAL A 113 -13.56 -3.77 3.05
C VAL A 113 -12.38 -3.99 4.00
N ALA A 114 -11.90 -2.92 4.66
CA ALA A 114 -10.81 -3.05 5.63
C ALA A 114 -11.20 -3.92 6.83
N LYS A 115 -12.44 -3.77 7.34
CA LYS A 115 -12.96 -4.62 8.42
C LYS A 115 -12.96 -6.10 8.02
N ASP A 116 -13.40 -6.42 6.81
CA ASP A 116 -13.46 -7.80 6.33
C ASP A 116 -12.05 -8.38 6.10
N ALA A 117 -11.14 -7.60 5.51
CA ALA A 117 -9.78 -8.04 5.19
C ALA A 117 -8.87 -8.17 6.42
N LEU A 118 -9.05 -7.30 7.43
CA LEU A 118 -8.20 -7.26 8.62
C LEU A 118 -8.75 -8.13 9.77
N GLY A 119 -10.00 -8.62 9.71
CA GLY A 119 -10.64 -9.37 10.81
C GLY A 119 -11.09 -8.46 11.96
N SER A 120 -11.38 -9.00 13.16
CA SER A 120 -11.62 -8.19 14.38
C SER A 120 -10.60 -8.57 15.44
N ASP A 121 -10.04 -7.61 16.19
CA ASP A 121 -9.14 -7.90 17.33
C ASP A 121 -9.88 -8.56 18.54
N ARG A 122 -11.13 -9.01 18.35
CA ARG A 122 -11.97 -9.63 19.40
C ARG A 122 -11.75 -11.14 19.56
N ASP A 123 -10.80 -11.72 18.83
CA ASP A 123 -10.47 -13.15 18.92
C ASP A 123 -9.27 -13.42 19.86
N GLU A 124 -8.67 -12.40 20.46
CA GLU A 124 -7.78 -12.54 21.62
C GLU A 124 -8.55 -12.20 22.90
N ASP A 125 -9.30 -13.18 23.42
CA ASP A 125 -9.91 -13.11 24.74
C ASP A 125 -8.78 -13.00 25.80
N PRO A 126 -8.85 -12.08 26.78
CA PRO A 126 -7.87 -12.06 27.86
C PRO A 126 -8.07 -13.34 28.66
N THR A 127 -7.07 -14.22 28.65
CA THR A 127 -7.07 -15.40 29.53
C THR A 127 -7.19 -14.90 30.98
N PRO A 128 -8.14 -15.40 31.79
CA PRO A 128 -8.30 -15.01 33.19
C PRO A 128 -7.04 -15.19 34.03
#